data_AF-A0A662CYB1-F1
#
_entry.id   AF-A0A662CYB1-F1
#
_cell.length_a   1.000
_cell.length_b   1.000
_cell.length_c   1.000
_cell.angle_alpha   90.00
_cell.angle_beta   90.00
_cell.angle_gamma   90.00
#
_symmetry.space_group_name_H-M   'P 1'
#
loop_
_entity.id
_entity.type
_entity.pdbx_description
1 polymer ?
#
loop_
_entity_poly.entity_id
_entity_poly.type
_entity_poly.pdbx_seq_one_letter_code
_entity_poly.pdbx_strand_id
1 'polypeptide(L)' 'EALEVDDDIKELIIKRASEVEIRKAALAKGMVPLKENAMAKVIRGITTLEELARVVGTV' A
#
# COMPACT_ATOMS: atom_id res chain seq x y z
N GLU A 1 3.96 4.84 0.66
CA GLU A 1 3.88 3.43 1.08
C GLU A 1 5.27 2.82 1.01
N ALA A 2 5.54 1.78 1.79
CA ALA A 2 6.76 1.00 1.68
C ALA A 2 6.42 -0.45 2.04
N LEU A 3 6.77 -1.38 1.17
CA LEU A 3 6.67 -2.81 1.45
C LEU A 3 7.98 -3.25 2.08
N GLU A 4 7.93 -3.70 3.33
CA GLU A 4 9.07 -4.35 3.95
C GLU A 4 9.20 -5.78 3.43
N VAL A 5 10.38 -6.12 2.92
CA VAL A 5 10.67 -7.45 2.36
C VAL A 5 11.21 -8.35 3.47
N ASP A 6 10.31 -8.77 4.36
CA ASP A 6 10.59 -9.74 5.41
C ASP A 6 10.61 -11.18 4.87
N ASP A 7 10.87 -12.15 5.75
CA ASP A 7 11.10 -13.54 5.33
C ASP A 7 9.88 -14.20 4.67
N ASP A 8 8.65 -13.87 5.08
CA ASP A 8 7.45 -14.43 4.42
C ASP A 8 7.28 -13.81 3.03
N ILE A 9 7.53 -12.49 2.89
CA ILE A 9 7.48 -11.83 1.58
C ILE A 9 8.58 -12.38 0.66
N LYS A 10 9.79 -12.63 1.17
CA LYS A 10 10.87 -13.29 0.41
C LYS A 10 10.45 -14.67 -0.06
N GLU A 11 9.82 -15.46 0.80
CA GLU A 11 9.37 -16.80 0.44
C GLU A 11 8.31 -16.75 -0.67
N LEU A 12 7.37 -15.82 -0.60
CA LEU A 12 6.37 -15.60 -1.65
C LEU A 12 7.00 -15.18 -2.98
N ILE A 13 8.02 -14.31 -2.94
CA ILE A 13 8.79 -13.92 -4.13
C ILE A 13 9.51 -15.13 -4.74
N ILE A 14 10.19 -15.94 -3.92
CA ILE A 14 10.88 -17.17 -4.36
C ILE A 14 9.90 -18.14 -5.02
N LYS A 15 8.71 -18.29 -4.45
CA LYS A 15 7.62 -19.12 -4.99
C LYS A 15 6.93 -18.55 -6.22
N ARG A 16 7.31 -17.35 -6.67
CA ARG A 16 6.63 -16.59 -7.75
C ARG A 16 5.13 -16.45 -7.49
N ALA A 17 4.77 -16.20 -6.24
CA ALA A 17 3.39 -15.94 -5.86
C ALA A 17 2.84 -14.74 -6.65
N SER A 18 1.52 -14.74 -6.85
CA SER A 18 0.85 -13.64 -7.54
C SER A 18 0.97 -12.32 -6.76
N GLU A 19 0.82 -11.20 -7.47
CA GLU A 19 0.74 -9.88 -6.85
C GLU A 19 -0.34 -9.82 -5.76
N VAL A 20 -1.48 -10.48 -5.99
CA VAL A 20 -2.60 -10.54 -5.05
C VAL A 20 -2.20 -11.23 -3.75
N GLU A 21 -1.45 -12.34 -3.83
CA GLU A 21 -0.97 -13.07 -2.66
C GLU A 21 0.06 -12.27 -1.88
N ILE A 22 1.04 -11.66 -2.56
CA ILE A 22 2.06 -10.81 -1.94
C ILE A 22 1.40 -9.61 -1.26
N ARG A 23 0.45 -8.96 -1.94
CA ARG A 23 -0.30 -7.83 -1.40
C ARG A 23 -1.12 -8.22 -0.18
N LYS A 24 -1.80 -9.37 -0.21
CA LYS A 24 -2.58 -9.87 0.93
C LYS A 24 -1.69 -10.11 2.14
N ALA A 25 -0.53 -10.75 1.95
CA ALA A 25 0.44 -10.98 3.02
C ALA A 25 0.97 -9.66 3.59
N ALA A 26 1.32 -8.70 2.72
CA ALA A 26 1.79 -7.39 3.14
C ALA A 26 0.76 -6.61 3.97
N LEU A 27 -0.51 -6.60 3.54
CA LEU A 27 -1.61 -5.95 4.26
C LEU A 27 -1.83 -6.60 5.63
N ALA A 28 -1.81 -7.93 5.71
CA ALA A 28 -1.95 -8.66 6.97
C ALA A 28 -0.85 -8.33 7.98
N LYS A 29 0.32 -7.90 7.49
CA LYS A 29 1.48 -7.48 8.29
C LYS A 29 1.52 -5.99 8.59
N GLY A 30 0.46 -5.25 8.27
CA GLY A 30 0.35 -3.83 8.59
C GLY A 30 0.93 -2.89 7.55
N MET A 31 1.24 -3.36 6.34
CA MET A 31 1.51 -2.45 5.22
C MET A 31 0.29 -1.56 5.00
N VAL A 32 0.48 -0.25 5.03
CA VAL A 32 -0.58 0.73 4.76
C VAL A 32 -0.51 1.14 3.28
N PRO A 33 -1.57 0.88 2.49
CA PRO A 33 -1.66 1.33 1.10
C PRO A 33 -1.51 2.84 0.96
N LEU A 34 -0.92 3.30 -0.15
CA LEU A 34 -0.79 4.74 -0.43
C LEU A 34 -2.13 5.46 -0.40
N LYS A 35 -3.20 4.85 -0.93
CA LYS A 35 -4.54 5.45 -0.91
C LYS A 35 -5.02 5.74 0.51
N GLU A 36 -4.83 4.80 1.43
CA GLU A 36 -5.23 4.94 2.83
C GLU A 36 -4.35 5.98 3.54
N ASN A 37 -3.04 5.95 3.29
CA ASN A 37 -2.10 6.95 3.84
C ASN A 37 -2.44 8.36 3.35
N ALA A 38 -2.72 8.53 2.05
CA ALA A 38 -3.08 9.80 1.46
C ALA A 38 -4.42 10.30 2.01
N MET A 39 -5.42 9.43 2.17
CA MET A 39 -6.70 9.80 2.77
C MET A 39 -6.53 10.31 4.21
N ALA A 40 -5.69 9.65 5.00
CA ALA A 40 -5.38 10.11 6.36
C ALA A 40 -4.74 11.51 6.37
N LYS A 41 -3.91 11.85 5.38
CA LYS A 41 -3.34 13.19 5.23
C LYS A 41 -4.38 14.24 4.86
N VAL A 42 -5.34 13.89 4.00
CA VAL A 42 -6.47 14.77 3.67
C VAL A 42 -7.31 15.08 4.91
N ILE A 43 -7.66 14.05 5.68
CA ILE A 43 -8.44 14.22 6.93
C ILE A 43 -7.71 15.12 7.94
N ARG A 44 -6.38 15.05 7.98
CA ARG A 44 -5.54 15.90 8.84
C ARG A 44 -5.32 17.31 8.28
N GLY A 45 -5.86 17.64 7.11
CA GLY A 45 -5.68 18.94 6.45
C GLY A 45 -4.27 19.18 5.89
N ILE A 46 -3.48 18.13 5.68
CA ILE A 46 -2.09 18.23 5.19
C ILE A 46 -2.06 18.35 3.65
N THR A 47 -3.05 17.79 2.96
CA THR A 47 -3.18 17.81 1.49
C THR A 47 -4.67 17.83 1.11
N THR A 48 -5.00 17.99 -0.16
CA THR A 48 -6.38 18.08 -0.65
C THR A 48 -6.86 16.80 -1.32
N LEU A 49 -8.19 16.64 -1.46
CA LEU A 49 -8.78 15.55 -2.24
C LEU A 49 -8.34 15.58 -3.71
N GLU A 50 -8.17 16.77 -4.28
CA GLU A 50 -7.70 16.95 -5.66
C GLU A 50 -6.26 16.47 -5.83
N GLU A 51 -5.38 16.76 -4.87
CA GLU A 51 -4.01 16.23 -4.87
C GLU A 51 -3.98 14.71 -4.71
N LEU A 52 -4.83 14.16 -3.85
CA LEU A 52 -4.97 12.71 -3.68
C LEU A 52 -5.37 12.05 -5.00
N ALA A 53 -6.40 12.57 -5.66
CA ALA A 53 -6.88 12.03 -6.94
C ALA A 53 -5.81 12.10 -8.04
N ARG A 54 -5.03 13.19 -8.08
CA ARG A 54 -3.94 13.37 -9.04
C ARG A 54 -2.79 12.38 -8.86
N VAL A 55 -2.44 12.04 -7.63
CA VAL A 55 -1.25 11.22 -7.31
C VAL A 55 -1.56 9.73 -7.21
N VAL A 56 -2.66 9.38 -6.56
CA VAL A 56 -3.04 7.97 -6.33
C VAL A 56 -3.87 7.42 -7.49
N GLY A 57 -4.49 8.31 -8.27
CA GLY A 57 -5.50 7.97 -9.26
C GLY A 57 -6.88 7.80 -8.61
N THR A 58 -7.91 8.07 -9.40
CA THR A 58 -9.27 7.60 -9.13
C THR A 58 -9.37 6.13 -9.50
N VAL A 59 -9.92 5.33 -8.57
CA VAL A 59 -10.30 3.93 -8.81
C VAL A 59 -11.09 3.78 -10.10
#